data_AF-A0A5J5CKA3-F1
#
_entry.id   AF-A0A5J5CKA3-F1
#
_cell.length_a   1.000
_cell.length_b   1.000
_cell.length_c   1.000
_cell.angle_alpha   90.00
_cell.angle_beta   90.00
_cell.angle_gamma   90.00
#
_symmetry.space_group_name_H-M   'P 1'
#
loop_
_entity.id
_entity.type
_entity.pdbx_description
1 polymer ?
#
loop_
_entity_poly.entity_id
_entity_poly.type
_entity_poly.pdbx_seq_one_letter_code
_entity_poly.pdbx_strand_id
1 'polypeptide(L)'
;MGSVKSAGLSVLLLSFLFYIADAYPNIDLNSKIFTDTMGCEECKLGMNNLFSRDRPVYQCMGCCFSRAYPTPLTAMTKMEIPKNITSEATCCVAKDYYEVEVYGIR
;
A
#
# COMPACT_ATOMS: atom_id res chain seq x y z
N MET A 1 -0.67 7.35 -57.44
CA MET A 1 -0.57 8.42 -56.43
C MET A 1 -1.13 7.87 -55.13
N GLY A 2 -0.24 7.36 -54.25
CA GLY A 2 -0.61 6.63 -53.04
C GLY A 2 -1.11 7.56 -51.94
N SER A 3 -2.12 7.11 -51.20
CA SER A 3 -2.81 7.85 -50.14
C SER A 3 -1.90 8.10 -48.94
N VAL A 4 -1.24 9.26 -48.90
CA VAL A 4 -0.36 9.70 -47.78
C VAL A 4 -1.18 10.29 -46.61
N LYS A 5 -2.50 10.40 -46.73
CA LYS A 5 -3.37 11.04 -45.71
C LYS A 5 -3.65 10.15 -44.48
N SER A 6 -3.47 8.84 -44.60
CA SER A 6 -3.80 7.87 -43.54
C SER A 6 -2.69 7.73 -42.50
N ALA A 7 -1.42 7.80 -42.93
CA ALA A 7 -0.27 7.59 -42.05
C ALA A 7 -0.09 8.74 -41.03
N GLY A 8 -0.35 9.99 -41.43
CA GLY A 8 -0.28 11.12 -40.50
C GLY A 8 -1.34 11.04 -39.39
N LEU A 9 -2.56 10.61 -39.75
CA LEU A 9 -3.65 10.43 -38.79
C LEU A 9 -3.35 9.28 -37.81
N SER A 10 -2.77 8.19 -38.30
CA SER A 10 -2.40 7.06 -37.44
C SER A 10 -1.27 7.43 -36.47
N VAL A 11 -0.28 8.20 -36.92
CA VAL A 11 0.81 8.68 -36.05
C VAL A 11 0.26 9.64 -34.99
N LEU A 12 -0.62 10.57 -35.36
CA LEU A 12 -1.24 11.50 -34.39
C LEU A 12 -2.05 10.76 -33.32
N LEU A 13 -2.83 9.75 -33.73
CA LEU A 13 -3.57 8.88 -32.81
C LEU A 13 -2.64 8.11 -31.86
N LEU A 14 -1.57 7.52 -32.39
CA LEU A 14 -0.56 6.82 -31.58
C LEU A 14 0.10 7.75 -30.57
N SER A 15 0.53 8.96 -30.99
CA SER A 15 1.11 9.94 -30.06
C SER A 15 0.13 10.40 -28.98
N PHE A 16 -1.16 10.54 -29.29
CA PHE A 16 -2.18 10.85 -28.29
C PHE A 16 -2.37 9.70 -27.29
N LEU A 17 -2.35 8.44 -27.76
CA LEU A 17 -2.45 7.28 -26.89
C LEU A 17 -1.23 7.15 -25.98
N PHE A 18 -0.02 7.39 -26.49
CA PHE A 18 1.20 7.41 -25.67
C PHE A 18 1.19 8.57 -24.68
N TYR A 19 0.72 9.75 -25.07
CA TYR A 19 0.56 10.89 -24.16
C TYR A 19 -0.44 10.59 -23.03
N ILE A 20 -1.58 9.94 -23.33
CA ILE A 20 -2.52 9.52 -22.29
C ILE A 20 -1.91 8.45 -21.39
N ALA A 21 -1.11 7.52 -21.92
CA ALA A 21 -0.43 6.50 -21.13
C ALA A 21 0.64 7.08 -20.19
N ASP A 22 1.34 8.14 -20.60
CA ASP A 22 2.39 8.80 -19.82
C ASP A 22 1.82 9.86 -18.85
N ALA A 23 0.73 10.53 -19.25
CA ALA A 23 -0.02 11.47 -18.41
C ALA A 23 -0.96 10.77 -17.42
N TYR A 24 -1.27 9.48 -17.61
CA TYR A 24 -1.81 8.65 -16.54
C TYR A 24 -0.65 8.43 -15.57
N PRO A 25 -0.63 9.06 -14.38
CA PRO A 25 0.37 8.69 -13.40
C PRO A 25 0.27 7.18 -13.23
N ASN A 26 1.40 6.50 -13.04
CA ASN A 26 1.43 5.14 -12.52
C ASN A 26 0.66 5.14 -11.19
N ILE A 27 -0.67 5.05 -11.27
CA ILE A 27 -1.46 4.36 -10.28
C ILE A 27 -0.92 2.95 -10.43
N ASP A 28 -0.27 2.46 -9.39
CA ASP A 28 0.28 1.11 -9.27
C ASP A 28 -0.80 0.05 -9.56
N LEU A 29 -1.23 -0.08 -10.81
CA LEU A 29 -2.13 -1.12 -11.30
C LEU A 29 -1.36 -2.44 -11.43
N ASN A 30 -0.02 -2.35 -11.52
CA ASN A 30 0.88 -3.48 -11.43
C ASN A 30 1.13 -3.98 -9.99
N SER A 31 0.57 -3.33 -8.96
CA SER A 31 0.40 -3.96 -7.63
C SER A 31 -0.93 -4.69 -7.47
N LYS A 32 -1.83 -4.63 -8.47
CA LYS A 32 -3.18 -5.23 -8.38
C LYS A 32 -3.38 -6.51 -9.19
N ILE A 33 -2.58 -6.77 -10.23
CA ILE A 33 -2.91 -7.83 -11.23
C ILE A 33 -1.96 -9.05 -11.19
N PHE A 34 -0.93 -9.07 -10.33
CA PHE A 34 -0.07 -10.28 -10.19
C PHE A 34 0.29 -10.70 -8.75
N THR A 35 -0.43 -10.22 -7.74
CA THR A 35 -0.38 -10.74 -6.36
C THR A 35 -1.76 -11.17 -5.88
N ASP A 36 -2.44 -11.96 -6.70
CA ASP A 36 -3.71 -12.59 -6.35
C ASP A 36 -3.49 -13.90 -5.58
N THR A 37 -2.69 -13.80 -4.51
CA THR A 37 -2.79 -14.63 -3.31
C THR A 37 -2.67 -13.69 -2.10
N MET A 38 -3.70 -12.84 -1.95
CA MET A 38 -4.00 -12.00 -0.76
C MET A 38 -3.25 -10.66 -0.59
N GLY A 39 -3.45 -9.71 -1.51
CA GLY A 39 -4.20 -8.48 -1.21
C GLY A 39 -3.73 -7.47 -0.14
N CYS A 40 -2.48 -7.47 0.33
CA CYS A 40 -2.01 -6.38 1.20
C CYS A 40 -0.54 -6.00 1.02
N GLU A 41 -0.28 -4.69 0.92
CA GLU A 41 1.08 -4.15 0.81
C GLU A 41 1.84 -4.28 2.12
N GLU A 42 3.14 -4.55 2.05
CA GLU A 42 4.02 -4.63 3.22
C GLU A 42 4.06 -3.32 4.02
N CYS A 43 4.33 -3.42 5.33
CA CYS A 43 4.50 -2.28 6.20
C CYS A 43 5.62 -1.35 5.71
N LYS A 44 5.24 -0.14 5.30
CA LYS A 44 6.14 0.90 4.80
C LYS A 44 5.70 2.29 5.23
N LEU A 45 6.55 3.27 4.96
CA LEU A 45 6.23 4.68 5.16
C LEU A 45 5.27 5.15 4.04
N GLY A 46 4.09 5.64 4.41
CA GLY A 46 3.08 6.20 3.52
C GLY A 46 2.81 7.68 3.82
N MET A 47 2.48 8.47 2.80
CA MET A 47 2.15 9.89 2.99
C MET A 47 0.74 10.05 3.57
N ASN A 48 0.59 10.87 4.60
CA ASN A 48 -0.71 11.22 5.15
C ASN A 48 -1.31 12.39 4.35
N ASN A 49 -2.28 12.12 3.49
CA ASN A 49 -2.88 13.13 2.61
C ASN A 49 -3.60 14.29 3.34
N LEU A 50 -4.04 14.08 4.59
CA LEU A 50 -4.75 15.10 5.36
C LEU A 50 -3.77 16.13 5.95
N PHE A 51 -2.68 15.64 6.53
CA PHE A 51 -1.67 16.47 7.20
C PHE A 51 -0.56 16.95 6.25
N SER A 52 -0.44 16.37 5.06
CA SER A 52 0.63 16.70 4.08
C SER A 52 0.33 17.89 3.15
N ARG A 53 -0.41 18.92 3.60
CA ARG A 53 -0.75 20.06 2.72
C ARG A 53 0.42 21.02 2.49
N ASP A 54 1.07 21.48 3.56
CA ASP A 54 2.16 22.46 3.47
C ASP A 54 3.54 21.81 3.50
N ARG A 55 3.66 20.67 4.21
CA ARG A 55 4.88 19.86 4.30
C ARG A 55 4.48 18.39 4.37
N PRO A 56 5.27 17.47 3.80
CA PRO A 56 4.93 16.05 3.82
C PRO A 56 4.98 15.50 5.24
N VAL A 57 3.89 14.88 5.67
CA VAL A 57 3.77 14.14 6.93
C VAL A 57 3.59 12.67 6.58
N TYR A 58 4.48 11.84 7.10
CA TYR A 58 4.53 10.42 6.79
C TYR A 58 4.05 9.58 7.97
N GLN A 59 3.42 8.44 7.67
CA GLN A 59 2.89 7.49 8.66
C GLN A 59 3.18 6.05 8.21
N CYS A 60 3.49 5.18 9.16
CA CYS A 60 3.67 3.76 8.88
C CYS A 60 2.31 3.12 8.55
N MET A 61 2.21 2.46 7.39
CA MET A 61 1.00 1.81 6.92
C MET A 61 1.35 0.53 6.17
N GLY A 62 0.40 -0.40 6.13
CA GLY A 62 0.53 -1.67 5.43
C GLY A 62 0.24 -2.85 6.34
N CYS A 63 0.52 -4.04 5.84
CA CYS A 63 0.30 -5.29 6.54
C CYS A 63 1.55 -5.83 7.19
N CYS A 64 1.29 -6.69 8.17
CA CYS A 64 2.28 -7.44 8.91
C CYS A 64 1.79 -8.87 9.07
N PHE A 65 2.71 -9.78 9.32
CA PHE A 65 2.39 -11.19 9.50
C PHE A 65 1.54 -11.40 10.77
N SER A 66 0.51 -12.24 10.63
CA SER A 66 -0.26 -12.74 11.75
C SER A 66 -0.69 -14.18 11.51
N ARG A 67 -0.82 -14.96 12.58
CA ARG A 67 -1.32 -16.33 12.54
C ARG A 67 -2.05 -16.69 13.82
N ALA A 68 -2.98 -17.63 13.70
CA ALA A 68 -3.66 -18.24 14.82
C ALA A 68 -3.52 -19.76 14.76
N TYR A 69 -3.37 -20.39 15.92
CA TYR A 69 -3.25 -21.84 16.02
C TYR A 69 -3.77 -22.34 17.37
N PRO A 70 -4.12 -23.64 17.50
CA PRO A 70 -4.54 -24.20 18.79
C PRO A 70 -3.43 -24.07 19.84
N THR A 71 -3.77 -23.56 21.02
CA THR A 71 -2.82 -23.37 22.12
C THR A 71 -2.26 -24.72 22.57
N PRO A 72 -0.92 -24.89 22.65
CA PRO A 72 -0.32 -26.10 23.18
C PRO A 72 -0.73 -26.34 24.64
N LEU A 73 -0.98 -27.60 25.01
CA LEU A 73 -1.38 -27.97 26.39
C LEU A 73 -0.36 -27.47 27.44
N THR A 74 0.93 -27.48 27.10
CA THR A 74 2.02 -26.99 27.95
C THR A 74 1.96 -25.49 28.22
N ALA A 75 1.35 -24.71 27.32
CA ALA A 75 1.09 -23.28 27.52
C ALA A 75 -0.21 -23.08 28.29
N MET A 76 -1.25 -23.88 28.00
CA MET A 76 -2.55 -23.79 28.70
C MET A 76 -2.43 -24.03 30.21
N THR A 77 -1.56 -24.95 30.66
CA THR A 77 -1.38 -25.23 32.10
C THR A 77 -0.76 -24.08 32.88
N LYS A 78 -0.16 -23.10 32.20
CA LYS A 78 0.46 -21.91 32.80
C LYS A 78 -0.48 -20.69 32.82
N MET A 79 -1.66 -20.80 32.21
CA MET A 79 -2.63 -19.70 32.14
C MET A 79 -3.60 -19.77 33.31
N GLU A 80 -3.84 -18.63 33.98
CA GLU A 80 -4.88 -18.52 35.01
C GLU A 80 -6.28 -18.79 34.42
N ILE A 81 -6.52 -18.29 33.20
CA ILE A 81 -7.74 -18.54 32.42
C ILE A 81 -7.31 -19.13 31.06
N PRO A 82 -7.41 -20.46 30.88
CA PRO A 82 -6.97 -21.13 29.65
C PRO A 82 -7.68 -20.62 28.39
N LYS A 83 -6.92 -20.51 27.30
CA LYS A 83 -7.42 -20.15 25.96
C LYS A 83 -7.08 -21.26 24.98
N ASN A 84 -8.06 -21.69 24.19
CA ASN A 84 -7.88 -22.78 23.23
C ASN A 84 -7.15 -22.34 21.94
N ILE A 85 -7.12 -21.04 21.66
CA ILE A 85 -6.48 -20.46 20.48
C ILE A 85 -5.42 -19.46 20.94
N THR A 86 -4.24 -19.54 20.35
CA THR A 86 -3.16 -18.56 20.48
C THR A 86 -3.08 -17.77 19.19
N SER A 87 -2.96 -16.45 19.32
CA SER A 87 -2.75 -15.51 18.21
C SER A 87 -1.36 -14.90 18.32
N GLU A 88 -0.57 -15.04 17.27
CA GLU A 88 0.71 -14.35 17.11
C GLU A 88 0.56 -13.32 15.99
N ALA A 89 0.73 -12.05 16.34
CA ALA A 89 0.56 -10.95 15.41
C ALA A 89 1.69 -9.94 15.54
N THR A 90 2.10 -9.38 14.40
CA THR A 90 2.95 -8.19 14.31
C THR A 90 2.11 -7.05 13.75
N CYS A 91 2.35 -5.82 14.20
CA CYS A 91 1.64 -4.63 13.73
C CYS A 91 2.61 -3.64 13.08
N CYS A 92 2.13 -2.90 12.08
CA CYS A 92 2.90 -1.86 11.40
C CYS A 92 2.95 -0.60 12.26
N VAL A 93 4.08 -0.34 12.90
CA VAL A 93 4.28 0.80 13.82
C VAL A 93 5.57 1.54 13.51
N ALA A 94 5.62 2.82 13.87
CA ALA A 94 6.83 3.63 13.71
C ALA A 94 7.91 3.16 14.69
N LYS A 95 9.09 2.84 14.15
CA LYS A 95 10.28 2.57 14.96
C LYS A 95 10.87 3.87 15.52
N ASP A 96 10.91 4.90 14.68
CA ASP A 96 11.45 6.23 14.99
C ASP A 96 10.48 7.28 14.42
N TYR A 97 10.30 8.40 15.12
CA TYR A 97 9.41 9.50 14.73
C TYR A 97 9.92 10.83 15.28
N TYR A 98 9.35 11.93 14.79
CA TYR A 98 9.53 13.28 15.32
C TYR A 98 8.17 13.96 15.44
N GLU A 99 8.02 14.83 16.45
CA GLU A 99 6.80 15.62 16.64
C GLU A 99 6.71 16.74 15.59
N VAL A 100 5.51 16.97 15.08
CA VAL A 100 5.19 18.09 14.18
C VAL A 100 3.90 18.75 14.62
N GLU A 101 3.84 20.07 14.55
CA GLU A 101 2.60 20.80 14.72
C GLU A 101 1.92 20.96 13.36
N VAL A 102 0.70 20.45 13.21
CA VAL A 102 -0.10 20.55 11.98
C VAL A 102 -1.49 21.06 12.32
N TYR A 103 -1.92 22.17 11.71
CA TYR A 103 -3.19 22.82 12.01
C TYR A 103 -3.41 23.15 13.51
N GLY A 104 -2.35 23.43 14.26
CA GLY A 104 -2.42 23.70 15.71
C GLY A 104 -2.61 22.45 16.57
N ILE A 105 -2.47 21.25 15.98
CA ILE A 105 -2.44 19.96 16.67
C ILE A 105 -0.98 19.52 16.79
N ARG A 106 -0.56 19.12 17.98
CA ARG A 106 0.78 18.62 18.30
C ARG A 106 0.71 17.18 18.77
#